data_AF-A0A8T6EQT5-F1
#
_entry.id   AF-A0A8T6EQT5-F1
#
_cell.length_a   1.000
_cell.length_b   1.000
_cell.length_c   1.000
_cell.angle_alpha   90.00
_cell.angle_beta   90.00
_cell.angle_gamma   90.00
#
_symmetry.space_group_name_H-M   'P 1'
#
loop_
_entity.id
_entity.type
_entity.pdbx_description
1 polymer ?
#
loop_
_entity_poly.entity_id
_entity_poly.type
_entity_poly.pdbx_seq_one_letter_code
_entity_poly.pdbx_strand_id
1 'polypeptide(L)'
;MSEEQPASLPPRGRPFGMIALLVIVAVGVAAILWGRFVVNPQPEVFLFDAGPAERFEVGEPVYYPEARIFVIAIDDDGERKMIRALDAIARGTGCTIELRPDDPRGAARNPLGRNGVYTDPCSTGVWALGGEAIDGTASPLRTFRITRPQPVDAQDRPLIEVEVIGRPEPTATATAP
;
A
#
# COMPACT_ATOMS: atom_id res chain seq x y z
N MET A 1 -25.55 29.62 79.23
CA MET A 1 -25.22 28.23 78.90
C MET A 1 -24.85 28.22 77.44
N SER A 2 -23.56 28.17 77.16
CA SER A 2 -22.99 28.19 75.80
C SER A 2 -22.43 26.81 75.52
N GLU A 3 -23.00 26.09 74.54
CA GLU A 3 -22.36 24.93 73.93
C GLU A 3 -21.79 25.38 72.59
N GLU A 4 -20.50 25.70 72.59
CA GLU A 4 -19.69 25.84 71.36
C GLU A 4 -19.39 24.44 70.82
N GLN A 5 -19.92 24.11 69.65
CA GLN A 5 -19.48 22.97 68.85
C GLN A 5 -18.07 23.26 68.30
N PRO A 6 -17.07 22.38 68.52
CA PRO A 6 -15.79 22.54 67.85
C PRO A 6 -15.94 22.16 66.37
N ALA A 7 -15.53 23.11 65.51
CA ALA A 7 -15.42 22.92 64.07
C ALA A 7 -14.58 21.68 63.73
N SER A 8 -15.12 20.82 62.88
CA SER A 8 -14.44 19.67 62.32
C SER A 8 -13.30 20.14 61.41
N LEU A 9 -12.07 19.75 61.73
CA LEU A 9 -10.91 19.94 60.87
C LEU A 9 -11.11 19.21 59.53
N PRO A 10 -10.72 19.81 58.37
CA PRO A 10 -10.76 19.10 57.10
C PRO A 10 -9.78 17.90 57.16
N PRO A 11 -10.12 16.75 56.56
CA PRO A 11 -9.26 15.58 56.59
C PRO A 11 -7.92 15.89 55.91
N ARG A 12 -6.83 15.75 56.67
CA ARG A 12 -5.45 15.80 56.18
C ARG A 12 -5.31 14.95 54.93
N GLY A 13 -4.91 15.60 53.83
CA GLY A 13 -4.86 15.07 52.48
C GLY A 13 -4.21 13.69 52.40
N ARG A 14 -4.97 12.73 51.88
CA ARG A 14 -4.46 11.40 51.55
C ARG A 14 -3.50 11.55 50.36
N PRO A 15 -2.21 11.20 50.49
CA PRO A 15 -1.22 11.30 49.40
C PRO A 15 -1.60 10.42 48.19
N PHE A 16 -2.53 9.49 48.40
CA PHE A 16 -3.10 8.63 47.38
C PHE A 16 -3.68 9.39 46.18
N GLY A 17 -4.32 10.55 46.40
CA GLY A 17 -4.84 11.37 45.31
C GLY A 17 -3.74 11.96 44.44
N MET A 18 -2.65 12.40 45.06
CA MET A 18 -1.49 12.98 44.36
C MET A 18 -0.69 11.90 43.60
N ILE A 19 -0.53 10.72 44.22
CA ILE A 19 0.13 9.57 43.58
C ILE A 19 -0.69 9.08 42.38
N ALA A 20 -2.01 8.96 42.51
CA ALA A 20 -2.88 8.56 41.40
C ALA A 20 -2.80 9.55 40.23
N LEU A 21 -2.79 10.86 40.53
CA LEU A 21 -2.63 11.90 39.52
C LEU A 21 -1.29 11.76 38.77
N LEU A 22 -0.18 11.55 39.50
CA LEU A 22 1.15 11.38 38.90
C LEU A 22 1.22 10.15 38.00
N VAL A 23 0.60 9.02 38.41
CA VAL A 23 0.56 7.80 37.59
C VAL A 23 -0.24 8.02 36.31
N ILE A 24 -1.40 8.68 36.38
CA ILE A 24 -2.21 8.99 35.19
C ILE A 24 -1.43 9.88 34.21
N VAL A 25 -0.75 10.90 34.72
CA VAL A 25 0.08 11.79 33.90
C VAL A 25 1.23 11.02 33.26
N ALA A 26 1.93 10.17 34.03
CA ALA A 26 3.04 9.37 33.52
C ALA A 26 2.59 8.39 32.42
N VAL A 27 1.45 7.70 32.61
CA VAL A 27 0.86 6.80 31.61
C VAL A 27 0.42 7.58 30.37
N GLY A 28 -0.20 8.76 30.53
CA GLY A 28 -0.58 9.62 29.41
C GLY A 28 0.63 10.08 28.59
N VAL A 29 1.69 10.55 29.24
CA VAL A 29 2.94 10.93 28.57
C VAL A 29 3.60 9.72 27.89
N ALA A 30 3.65 8.57 28.56
CA ALA A 30 4.20 7.34 27.99
C ALA A 30 3.40 6.90 26.75
N ALA A 31 2.07 7.00 26.76
CA ALA A 31 1.24 6.69 25.61
C ALA A 31 1.47 7.65 24.43
N ILE A 32 1.66 8.95 24.70
CA ILE A 32 2.00 9.93 23.66
C ILE A 32 3.38 9.65 23.06
N LEU A 33 4.39 9.41 23.90
CA LEU A 33 5.74 9.09 23.46
C LEU A 33 5.76 7.77 22.68
N TRP A 34 5.06 6.74 23.17
CA TRP A 34 4.92 5.48 22.46
C TRP A 34 4.26 5.68 21.09
N GLY A 35 3.18 6.45 21.03
CA GLY A 35 2.55 6.80 19.76
C GLY A 35 3.51 7.49 18.79
N ARG A 36 4.37 8.38 19.28
CA ARG A 36 5.31 9.12 18.42
C ARG A 36 6.48 8.28 17.90
N PHE A 37 6.95 7.29 18.67
CA PHE A 37 8.08 6.46 18.28
C PHE A 37 7.70 5.14 17.61
N VAL A 38 6.48 4.63 17.84
CA VAL A 38 6.04 3.30 17.37
C VAL A 38 5.01 3.38 16.24
N VAL A 39 4.29 4.50 16.05
CA VAL A 39 3.33 4.65 14.96
C VAL A 39 4.07 4.94 13.65
N ASN A 40 4.33 3.86 12.93
CA ASN A 40 4.65 3.65 11.50
C ASN A 40 5.51 4.70 10.76
N PRO A 41 6.56 4.27 10.03
CA PRO A 41 7.16 5.09 8.99
C PRO A 41 6.05 5.50 8.00
N GLN A 42 5.95 6.79 7.69
CA GLN A 42 4.97 7.25 6.72
C GLN A 42 5.24 6.54 5.39
N PRO A 43 4.22 5.94 4.76
CA PRO A 43 4.40 5.34 3.45
C PRO A 43 4.84 6.44 2.48
N GLU A 44 6.02 6.27 1.87
CA GLU A 44 6.50 7.19 0.84
C GLU A 44 5.69 6.92 -0.44
N VAL A 45 4.72 7.79 -0.71
CA VAL A 45 3.99 7.80 -1.98
C VAL A 45 4.79 8.62 -2.98
N PHE A 46 5.09 8.04 -4.14
CA PHE A 46 5.64 8.79 -5.26
C PHE A 46 4.82 8.59 -6.53
N LEU A 47 4.86 9.60 -7.38
CA LEU A 47 4.27 9.53 -8.71
C LEU A 47 5.29 8.89 -9.66
N PHE A 48 4.89 7.79 -10.28
CA PHE A 48 5.64 7.12 -11.33
C PHE A 48 4.97 7.39 -12.67
N ASP A 49 5.73 7.97 -13.61
CA ASP A 49 5.27 8.13 -14.99
C ASP A 49 5.61 6.86 -15.78
N ALA A 50 4.57 6.08 -16.11
CA ALA A 50 4.71 4.87 -16.92
C ALA A 50 4.68 5.15 -18.44
N GLY A 51 4.59 6.43 -18.83
CA GLY A 51 4.51 6.87 -20.21
C GLY A 51 3.07 6.91 -20.75
N PRO A 52 2.90 7.07 -22.07
CA PRO A 52 1.60 7.26 -22.73
C PRO A 52 0.66 6.06 -22.55
N ALA A 53 -0.64 6.30 -22.34
CA ALA A 53 -1.64 5.23 -22.17
C ALA A 53 -1.72 4.29 -23.39
N GLU A 54 -1.46 4.81 -24.57
CA GLU A 54 -1.59 4.12 -25.86
C GLU A 54 -0.62 2.94 -25.99
N ARG A 55 0.47 2.92 -25.21
CA ARG A 55 1.45 1.82 -25.23
C ARG A 55 0.94 0.54 -24.57
N PHE A 56 -0.13 0.62 -23.78
CA PHE A 56 -0.63 -0.51 -23.01
C PHE A 56 -1.71 -1.25 -23.81
N GLU A 57 -1.32 -2.40 -24.36
CA GLU A 57 -2.25 -3.30 -25.04
C GLU A 57 -3.05 -4.15 -24.03
N VAL A 58 -4.29 -4.47 -24.39
CA VAL A 58 -5.17 -5.24 -23.51
C VAL A 58 -4.62 -6.65 -23.32
N GLY A 59 -4.40 -7.04 -22.07
CA GLY A 59 -3.87 -8.36 -21.74
C GLY A 59 -2.35 -8.48 -21.87
N GLU A 60 -1.63 -7.39 -22.15
CA GLU A 60 -0.17 -7.39 -22.27
C GLU A 60 0.46 -6.55 -21.15
N PRO A 61 0.92 -7.18 -20.06
CA PRO A 61 1.52 -6.47 -18.95
C PRO A 61 2.94 -6.00 -19.26
N VAL A 62 3.26 -4.78 -18.83
CA VAL A 62 4.59 -4.17 -18.91
C VAL A 62 5.20 -4.11 -17.51
N TYR A 63 6.40 -4.65 -17.34
CA TYR A 63 7.13 -4.62 -16.08
C TYR A 63 8.00 -3.36 -15.94
N TYR A 64 7.92 -2.69 -14.80
CA TYR A 64 8.76 -1.56 -14.43
C TYR A 64 9.60 -1.93 -13.19
N PRO A 65 10.86 -2.33 -13.37
CA PRO A 65 11.70 -2.81 -12.27
C PRO A 65 12.02 -1.72 -11.24
N GLU A 66 12.07 -0.46 -11.65
CA GLU A 66 12.41 0.69 -10.79
C GLU A 66 11.35 0.92 -9.71
N ALA A 67 10.08 0.73 -10.07
CA ALA A 67 8.95 0.82 -9.17
C ALA A 67 8.49 -0.56 -8.65
N ARG A 68 9.04 -1.66 -9.21
CA ARG A 68 8.62 -3.05 -8.96
C ARG A 68 7.11 -3.22 -9.14
N ILE A 69 6.62 -2.79 -10.31
CA ILE A 69 5.21 -2.88 -10.66
C ILE A 69 5.01 -3.52 -12.03
N PHE A 70 3.86 -4.15 -12.23
CA PHE A 70 3.34 -4.50 -13.55
C PHE A 70 2.21 -3.55 -13.91
N VAL A 71 2.22 -2.98 -15.11
CA VAL A 71 1.12 -2.16 -15.62
C VAL A 71 0.46 -2.89 -16.77
N ILE A 72 -0.86 -3.01 -16.72
CA ILE A 72 -1.64 -3.74 -17.71
C ILE A 72 -2.90 -2.97 -18.06
N ALA A 73 -3.27 -2.97 -19.34
CA ALA A 73 -4.61 -2.59 -19.75
C ALA A 73 -5.54 -3.82 -19.66
N ILE A 74 -6.65 -3.66 -18.96
CA ILE A 74 -7.76 -4.60 -18.95
C ILE A 74 -8.93 -3.99 -19.73
N ASP A 75 -9.71 -4.85 -20.38
CA ASP A 75 -10.96 -4.44 -21.01
C ASP A 75 -12.08 -4.58 -19.99
N ASP A 76 -12.82 -3.51 -19.74
CA ASP A 76 -13.91 -3.50 -18.75
C ASP A 76 -15.22 -3.98 -19.40
N ASP A 77 -15.54 -3.48 -20.62
CA ASP A 77 -16.83 -3.73 -21.30
C ASP A 77 -16.76 -3.54 -22.83
N GLY A 78 -15.58 -3.61 -23.46
CA GLY A 78 -15.40 -3.52 -24.91
C GLY A 78 -15.34 -2.10 -25.49
N GLU A 79 -15.70 -1.08 -24.71
CA GLU A 79 -15.65 0.32 -25.14
C GLU A 79 -14.49 1.13 -24.54
N ARG A 80 -13.93 0.68 -23.40
CA ARG A 80 -12.92 1.44 -22.65
C ARG A 80 -11.85 0.54 -22.05
N LYS A 81 -10.59 0.87 -22.35
CA LYS A 81 -9.42 0.26 -21.72
C LYS A 81 -9.22 0.85 -20.33
N MET A 82 -9.25 0.03 -19.29
CA MET A 82 -8.89 0.42 -17.93
C MET A 82 -7.45 0.00 -17.67
N ILE A 83 -6.60 0.94 -17.27
CA ILE A 83 -5.21 0.65 -16.90
C ILE A 83 -5.17 0.30 -15.42
N ARG A 84 -4.45 -0.76 -15.06
CA ARG A 84 -4.17 -1.18 -13.69
C ARG A 84 -2.67 -1.28 -13.48
N ALA A 85 -2.24 -0.88 -12.29
CA ALA A 85 -0.87 -1.04 -11.82
C ALA A 85 -0.87 -2.03 -10.65
N LEU A 86 -0.14 -3.12 -10.79
CA LEU A 86 -0.07 -4.24 -9.86
C LEU A 86 1.29 -4.24 -9.18
N ASP A 87 1.30 -4.53 -7.89
CA ASP A 87 2.52 -4.76 -7.12
C ASP A 87 3.20 -6.03 -7.61
N ALA A 88 4.47 -5.93 -7.99
CA ALA A 88 5.27 -7.08 -8.35
C ALA A 88 5.73 -7.87 -7.11
N ILE A 89 5.44 -7.40 -5.90
CA ILE A 89 5.78 -8.10 -4.65
C ILE A 89 4.56 -8.82 -4.07
N ALA A 90 4.68 -10.13 -3.88
CA ALA A 90 3.67 -10.92 -3.19
C ALA A 90 3.66 -10.58 -1.69
N ARG A 91 2.54 -10.06 -1.16
CA ARG A 91 2.46 -9.61 0.25
C ARG A 91 2.75 -10.70 1.29
N GLY A 92 2.45 -11.96 0.98
CA GLY A 92 2.62 -13.07 1.92
C GLY A 92 4.08 -13.49 2.12
N THR A 93 4.89 -13.38 1.06
CA THR A 93 6.28 -13.87 1.03
C THR A 93 7.31 -12.77 0.89
N GLY A 94 6.92 -11.59 0.40
CA GLY A 94 7.83 -10.50 0.06
C GLY A 94 8.65 -10.75 -1.21
N CYS A 95 8.39 -11.84 -1.94
CA CYS A 95 9.12 -12.19 -3.15
C CYS A 95 8.55 -11.48 -4.38
N THR A 96 9.42 -11.21 -5.35
CA THR A 96 9.04 -10.67 -6.65
C THR A 96 8.36 -11.77 -7.46
N ILE A 97 7.13 -11.53 -7.91
CA ILE A 97 6.37 -12.44 -8.75
C ILE A 97 6.93 -12.49 -10.17
N GLU A 98 6.81 -13.64 -10.81
CA GLU A 98 7.28 -13.88 -12.18
C GLU A 98 6.11 -14.02 -13.13
N LEU A 99 6.21 -13.41 -14.31
CA LEU A 99 5.24 -13.60 -15.39
C LEU A 99 5.52 -14.92 -16.13
N ARG A 100 4.52 -15.79 -16.22
CA ARG A 100 4.52 -17.04 -17.00
C ARG A 100 3.52 -16.89 -18.14
N PRO A 101 3.93 -16.39 -19.33
CA PRO A 101 2.99 -15.96 -20.38
C PRO A 101 2.21 -17.12 -21.02
N ASP A 102 2.75 -18.33 -21.00
CA ASP A 102 2.15 -19.50 -21.65
C ASP A 102 1.29 -20.35 -20.70
N ASP A 103 1.13 -19.94 -19.44
CA ASP A 103 0.38 -20.73 -18.45
C ASP A 103 -1.12 -20.72 -18.76
N PRO A 104 -1.73 -21.89 -19.03
CA PRO A 104 -3.13 -21.98 -19.44
C PRO A 104 -4.11 -21.66 -18.33
N ARG A 105 -3.68 -21.68 -17.05
CA ARG A 105 -4.57 -21.37 -15.91
C ARG A 105 -5.14 -19.96 -15.99
N GLY A 106 -4.44 -19.05 -16.65
CA GLY A 106 -4.87 -17.67 -16.86
C GLY A 106 -6.02 -17.52 -17.86
N ALA A 107 -6.20 -18.43 -18.81
CA ALA A 107 -7.13 -18.27 -19.93
C ALA A 107 -8.57 -17.98 -19.51
N ALA A 108 -9.04 -18.60 -18.42
CA ALA A 108 -10.40 -18.41 -17.93
C ALA A 108 -10.62 -17.08 -17.18
N ARG A 109 -9.55 -16.38 -16.79
CA ARG A 109 -9.60 -15.18 -15.93
C ARG A 109 -9.03 -13.94 -16.60
N ASN A 110 -8.15 -14.12 -17.58
CA ASN A 110 -7.47 -13.01 -18.25
C ASN A 110 -8.36 -12.35 -19.31
N PRO A 111 -8.09 -11.06 -19.59
CA PRO A 111 -8.69 -10.38 -20.73
C PRO A 111 -8.48 -11.16 -22.04
N LEU A 112 -9.51 -11.14 -22.89
CA LEU A 112 -9.50 -11.78 -24.21
C LEU A 112 -9.22 -13.30 -24.20
N GLY A 113 -9.35 -13.96 -23.03
CA GLY A 113 -9.10 -15.40 -22.89
C GLY A 113 -7.63 -15.79 -23.03
N ARG A 114 -6.70 -14.84 -22.87
CA ARG A 114 -5.26 -15.08 -23.07
C ARG A 114 -4.67 -16.00 -21.99
N ASN A 115 -3.72 -16.84 -22.36
CA ASN A 115 -2.85 -17.50 -21.39
C ASN A 115 -2.02 -16.45 -20.63
N GLY A 116 -1.43 -16.88 -19.51
CA GLY A 116 -0.51 -16.05 -18.74
C GLY A 116 -0.91 -15.93 -17.29
N VAL A 117 0.04 -16.10 -16.38
CA VAL A 117 -0.20 -15.88 -14.94
C VAL A 117 1.02 -15.22 -14.29
N TYR A 118 0.81 -14.59 -13.15
CA TYR A 118 1.90 -14.30 -12.22
C TYR A 118 2.05 -15.45 -11.24
N THR A 119 3.30 -15.87 -10.99
CA THR A 119 3.63 -16.90 -10.00
C THR A 119 4.58 -16.35 -8.95
N ASP A 120 4.33 -16.65 -7.69
CA ASP A 120 5.28 -16.37 -6.60
C ASP A 120 6.32 -17.51 -6.52
N PRO A 121 7.62 -17.25 -6.74
CA PRO A 121 8.65 -18.29 -6.66
C PRO A 121 8.88 -18.82 -5.23
N CYS A 122 8.42 -18.09 -4.22
CA CYS A 122 8.60 -18.45 -2.81
C CYS A 122 7.40 -19.20 -2.21
N SER A 123 6.30 -19.32 -2.96
CA SER A 123 5.11 -20.06 -2.55
C SER A 123 4.44 -20.75 -3.74
N THR A 124 3.20 -21.21 -3.56
CA THR A 124 2.37 -21.74 -4.67
C THR A 124 1.38 -20.70 -5.20
N GLY A 125 1.50 -19.43 -4.79
CA GLY A 125 0.58 -18.36 -5.17
C GLY A 125 0.60 -18.08 -6.67
N VAL A 126 -0.61 -18.01 -7.26
CA VAL A 126 -0.83 -17.75 -8.68
C VAL A 126 -1.94 -16.73 -8.87
N TRP A 127 -1.70 -15.77 -9.74
CA TRP A 127 -2.64 -14.69 -10.06
C TRP A 127 -2.83 -14.52 -11.56
N ALA A 128 -4.02 -14.09 -11.95
CA ALA A 128 -4.34 -13.66 -13.31
C ALA A 128 -3.54 -12.41 -13.69
N LEU A 129 -3.45 -12.10 -14.98
CA LEU A 129 -2.77 -10.91 -15.48
C LEU A 129 -3.39 -9.60 -14.95
N GLY A 130 -4.68 -9.62 -14.58
CA GLY A 130 -5.37 -8.52 -13.90
C GLY A 130 -5.08 -8.44 -12.39
N GLY A 131 -4.40 -9.44 -11.81
CA GLY A 131 -4.04 -9.49 -10.40
C GLY A 131 -5.04 -10.23 -9.50
N GLU A 132 -6.10 -10.80 -10.05
CA GLU A 132 -7.04 -11.67 -9.34
C GLU A 132 -6.35 -12.97 -8.91
N ALA A 133 -6.64 -13.47 -7.71
CA ALA A 133 -6.12 -14.75 -7.25
C ALA A 133 -6.71 -15.91 -8.08
N ILE A 134 -5.87 -16.86 -8.49
CA ILE A 134 -6.25 -18.07 -9.20
C ILE A 134 -6.07 -19.30 -8.29
N ASP A 135 -4.87 -19.51 -7.78
CA ASP A 135 -4.50 -20.72 -7.04
C ASP A 135 -3.41 -20.42 -5.99
N GLY A 136 -3.28 -21.27 -4.97
CA GLY A 136 -2.29 -21.15 -3.90
C GLY A 136 -2.45 -19.93 -2.98
N THR A 137 -3.45 -19.09 -3.21
CA THR A 137 -3.78 -17.91 -2.41
C THR A 137 -5.24 -17.50 -2.62
N ALA A 138 -5.84 -16.87 -1.61
CA ALA A 138 -7.16 -16.25 -1.72
C ALA A 138 -7.09 -14.71 -1.88
N SER A 139 -5.90 -14.13 -1.74
CA SER A 139 -5.71 -12.67 -1.76
C SER A 139 -5.26 -12.19 -3.14
N PRO A 140 -5.94 -11.21 -3.76
CA PRO A 140 -5.49 -10.61 -5.01
C PRO A 140 -4.20 -9.79 -4.80
N LEU A 141 -3.49 -9.51 -5.89
CA LEU A 141 -2.36 -8.60 -5.88
C LEU A 141 -2.79 -7.20 -5.45
N ARG A 142 -1.88 -6.47 -4.78
CA ARG A 142 -2.12 -5.06 -4.47
C ARG A 142 -2.16 -4.26 -5.77
N THR A 143 -3.18 -3.43 -5.91
CA THR A 143 -3.32 -2.48 -7.01
C THR A 143 -2.94 -1.08 -6.56
N PHE A 144 -2.10 -0.40 -7.31
CA PHE A 144 -1.79 1.01 -7.12
C PHE A 144 -2.83 1.92 -7.77
N ARG A 145 -2.96 3.13 -7.23
CA ARG A 145 -3.87 4.13 -7.77
C ARG A 145 -3.25 4.77 -9.00
N ILE A 146 -4.07 5.03 -10.02
CA ILE A 146 -3.65 5.76 -11.21
C ILE A 146 -4.39 7.10 -11.22
N THR A 147 -3.65 8.20 -11.29
CA THR A 147 -4.18 9.55 -11.47
C THR A 147 -3.86 10.04 -12.88
N ARG A 148 -4.90 10.49 -13.60
CA ARG A 148 -4.70 11.15 -14.90
C ARG A 148 -4.52 12.66 -14.66
N PRO A 149 -3.46 13.29 -15.17
CA PRO A 149 -3.37 14.75 -15.15
C PRO A 149 -4.51 15.34 -16.01
N GLN A 150 -5.24 16.32 -15.49
CA GLN A 150 -6.11 17.22 -16.28
C GLN A 150 -5.41 18.58 -16.46
N PRO A 151 -5.63 19.35 -17.56
CA PRO A 151 -6.60 19.16 -18.65
C PRO A 151 -6.04 19.19 -20.10
N VAL A 152 -6.79 18.56 -21.02
CA VAL A 152 -6.99 18.74 -22.50
C VAL A 152 -5.79 18.89 -23.46
N ASP A 153 -4.62 19.40 -23.06
CA ASP A 153 -3.47 19.64 -23.98
C ASP A 153 -2.20 18.85 -23.64
N ALA A 154 -2.20 18.09 -22.54
CA ALA A 154 -1.13 17.16 -22.21
C ALA A 154 -1.58 15.76 -22.63
N GLN A 155 -0.87 15.19 -23.61
CA GLN A 155 -0.95 13.80 -24.05
C GLN A 155 -1.39 12.87 -22.92
N ASP A 156 -2.32 11.96 -23.20
CA ASP A 156 -2.99 11.01 -22.29
C ASP A 156 -1.99 10.08 -21.58
N ARG A 157 -1.19 10.65 -20.68
CA ARG A 157 -0.08 10.03 -19.95
C ARG A 157 -0.55 9.73 -18.53
N PRO A 158 -0.98 8.50 -18.23
CA PRO A 158 -1.41 8.12 -16.90
C PRO A 158 -0.23 8.23 -15.93
N LEU A 159 -0.38 9.08 -14.89
CA LEU A 159 0.54 9.12 -13.76
C LEU A 159 0.08 8.04 -12.77
N ILE A 160 0.99 7.18 -12.32
CA ILE A 160 0.67 6.10 -11.39
C ILE A 160 1.13 6.53 -10.00
N GLU A 161 0.20 6.66 -9.07
CA GLU A 161 0.49 6.86 -7.64
C GLU A 161 0.94 5.53 -7.04
N VAL A 162 2.27 5.33 -6.97
CA VAL A 162 2.87 4.14 -6.39
C VAL A 162 3.19 4.43 -4.92
N GLU A 163 2.46 3.77 -4.03
CA GLU A 163 2.76 3.75 -2.60
C GLU A 163 3.79 2.65 -2.30
N VAL A 164 5.08 3.01 -2.29
CA VAL A 164 6.14 2.04 -1.97
C VAL A 164 6.40 2.05 -0.47
N ILE A 165 6.12 0.92 0.16
CA ILE A 165 6.53 0.68 1.54
C ILE A 165 8.01 0.26 1.50
N GLY A 166 8.92 1.13 1.95
CA GLY A 166 10.35 0.82 2.12
C GLY A 166 11.16 0.81 0.82
N ARG A 167 11.41 1.99 0.23
CA ARG A 167 12.39 2.17 -0.85
C ARG A 167 13.79 1.71 -0.40
N PRO A 168 14.54 0.97 -1.23
CA PRO A 168 15.94 1.29 -1.43
C PRO A 168 16.01 2.65 -2.13
N GLU A 169 16.84 3.57 -1.63
CA GLU A 169 17.05 4.87 -2.25
C GLU A 169 17.32 4.72 -3.76
N PRO A 170 16.78 5.60 -4.62
CA PRO A 170 17.22 5.65 -6.00
C PRO A 170 18.72 5.95 -5.99
N THR A 171 19.55 4.98 -6.38
CA THR A 171 20.94 5.22 -6.71
C THR A 171 20.94 6.34 -7.74
N ALA A 172 21.40 7.52 -7.34
CA ALA A 172 21.48 8.68 -8.21
C ALA A 172 22.08 8.23 -9.53
N THR A 173 21.27 8.29 -10.60
CA THR A 173 21.70 7.99 -11.96
C THR A 173 22.94 8.82 -12.20
N ALA A 174 24.07 8.13 -12.35
CA ALA A 174 25.32 8.71 -12.75
C ALA A 174 25.05 9.56 -14.00
N THR A 175 25.18 10.87 -13.84
CA THR A 175 25.41 11.76 -14.96
C THR A 175 26.67 11.26 -15.63
N ALA A 176 26.49 10.64 -16.79
CA ALA A 176 27.57 10.30 -17.71
C ALA A 176 27.43 11.20 -18.96
N PRO A 177 28.54 11.50 -19.62
CA PRO A 177 29.07 12.86 -19.86
C PRO A 177 28.38 13.69 -20.94
#